data_AF-A0A3R7C7C6-F1
#
_entry.id   AF-A0A3R7C7C6-F1
#
_cell.length_a   1.000
_cell.length_b   1.000
_cell.length_c   1.000
_cell.angle_alpha   90.00
_cell.angle_beta   90.00
_cell.angle_gamma   90.00
#
_symmetry.space_group_name_H-M   'P 1'
#
loop_
_entity.id
_entity.type
_entity.pdbx_description
1 polymer ?
#
loop_
_entity_poly.entity_id
_entity_poly.type
_entity_poly.pdbx_seq_one_letter_code
_entity_poly.pdbx_strand_id
1 'polypeptide(L)'
;MGDGMNAIIRTLTDAKKGGEQINIPLVSSLQASATGTGTLTGNEERIDNYGMRVWVDWARHSVATNDAEEQKDSAAVFQEARPLLKDWGLELQRDEIIQAMMALPSESAPANLGSAAGQRVNGVLYEAATAGQRNTWNSDNSDRVLYGATTANYNATHATALANCDTTNDLFNASAVQLLKLVARKASPRIRPFKIADGREYFVAFAGSLPFRDLKTSLQTVNKDGRPREGNGMDKNPIFQDGDLLYDGVIIREVPEIDLFVEGTWTSLLTAGAA
;
A
#
# COMPACT_ATOMS: atom_id res chain seq x y z
N MET A 1 -4.15 -9.98 -5.60
CA MET A 1 -3.62 -10.69 -4.41
C MET A 1 -3.30 -12.12 -4.78
N GLY A 2 -2.34 -12.77 -4.12
CA GLY A 2 -2.05 -14.19 -4.36
C GLY A 2 -1.02 -14.75 -3.38
N ASP A 3 -0.83 -16.07 -3.39
CA ASP A 3 0.01 -16.75 -2.41
C ASP A 3 1.50 -16.84 -2.83
N GLY A 4 1.74 -16.59 -4.11
CA GLY A 4 3.07 -16.66 -4.72
C GLY A 4 4.02 -15.59 -4.19
N MET A 5 5.31 -15.91 -4.17
CA MET A 5 6.38 -15.00 -3.69
C MET A 5 6.48 -13.70 -4.52
N ASN A 6 6.03 -13.74 -5.78
CA ASN A 6 6.01 -12.57 -6.66
C ASN A 6 4.71 -11.77 -6.56
N ALA A 7 3.77 -12.11 -5.67
CA ALA A 7 2.54 -11.33 -5.51
C ALA A 7 2.84 -9.96 -4.89
N ILE A 8 2.28 -8.89 -5.46
CA ILE A 8 2.42 -7.52 -4.94
C ILE A 8 1.80 -7.41 -3.54
N ILE A 9 0.61 -7.99 -3.37
CA ILE A 9 -0.04 -8.19 -2.08
C ILE A 9 -0.18 -9.70 -1.89
N ARG A 10 0.54 -10.22 -0.89
CA ARG A 10 0.61 -11.66 -0.61
C ARG A 10 -0.43 -12.06 0.42
N THR A 11 -1.17 -13.12 0.12
CA THR A 11 -2.01 -13.79 1.11
C THR A 11 -1.18 -14.85 1.81
N LEU A 12 -1.19 -14.83 3.15
CA LEU A 12 -0.50 -15.80 3.98
C LEU A 12 -1.54 -16.57 4.77
N THR A 13 -1.51 -17.89 4.64
CA THR A 13 -2.36 -18.80 5.41
C THR A 13 -1.49 -19.60 6.35
N ASP A 14 -1.65 -19.40 7.64
CA ASP A 14 -1.09 -20.29 8.67
C ASP A 14 -2.25 -21.04 9.34
N ALA A 15 -2.17 -22.37 9.33
CA ALA A 15 -3.25 -23.26 9.77
C ALA A 15 -3.26 -23.46 11.29
N LYS A 16 -2.96 -22.41 12.07
CA LYS A 16 -2.96 -22.48 13.53
C LYS A 16 -4.38 -22.34 14.06
N LYS A 17 -4.91 -23.40 14.68
CA LYS A 17 -6.22 -23.36 15.38
C LYS A 17 -6.17 -22.30 16.48
N GLY A 18 -7.12 -21.37 16.45
CA GLY A 18 -7.20 -20.24 17.39
C GLY A 18 -6.70 -18.92 16.83
N GLY A 19 -5.98 -18.91 15.71
CA GLY A 19 -5.75 -17.71 14.89
C GLY A 19 -5.15 -16.51 15.61
N GLU A 20 -4.35 -16.70 16.65
CA GLU A 20 -3.94 -15.56 17.47
C GLU A 20 -2.91 -14.68 16.75
N GLN A 21 -1.89 -15.30 16.14
CA GLN A 21 -0.75 -14.61 15.53
C GLN A 21 -0.16 -15.44 14.40
N ILE A 22 0.34 -14.74 13.37
CA ILE A 22 1.17 -15.27 12.28
C ILE A 22 2.54 -14.62 12.39
N ASN A 23 3.61 -15.42 12.29
CA ASN A 23 4.97 -14.88 12.24
C ASN A 23 5.50 -14.95 10.81
N ILE A 24 5.87 -13.81 10.24
CA ILE A 24 6.42 -13.70 8.90
C ILE A 24 7.94 -13.68 9.01
N PRO A 25 8.65 -14.72 8.52
CA PRO A 25 10.10 -14.69 8.48
C PRO A 25 10.57 -13.71 7.40
N LEU A 26 11.36 -12.72 7.82
CA LEU A 26 12.03 -11.74 6.99
C LEU A 26 13.51 -12.12 6.94
N VAL A 27 13.96 -12.48 5.74
CA VAL A 27 15.35 -12.86 5.48
C VAL A 27 16.02 -11.71 4.72
N SER A 28 17.15 -11.23 5.24
CA SER A 28 17.95 -10.22 4.56
C SER A 28 18.65 -10.78 3.32
N SER A 29 18.98 -9.92 2.37
CA SER A 29 19.81 -10.32 1.22
C SER A 29 21.25 -10.58 1.67
N LEU A 30 21.90 -11.60 1.10
CA LEU A 30 23.33 -11.82 1.22
C LEU A 30 24.11 -10.65 0.59
N GLN A 31 25.10 -10.11 1.30
CA GLN A 31 25.94 -8.96 0.93
C GLN A 31 27.44 -9.28 0.92
N ALA A 32 27.86 -10.46 1.40
CA ALA A 32 29.27 -10.81 1.48
C ALA A 32 29.89 -10.95 0.07
N SER A 33 31.15 -10.52 -0.05
CA SER A 33 31.90 -10.62 -1.30
C SER A 33 32.28 -12.09 -1.59
N ALA A 34 32.15 -12.50 -2.85
CA ALA A 34 32.49 -13.86 -3.26
C ALA A 34 33.98 -14.15 -3.07
N THR A 35 34.32 -15.30 -2.50
CA THR A 35 35.71 -15.78 -2.39
C THR A 35 36.14 -16.44 -3.70
N GLY A 36 37.15 -15.88 -4.38
CA GLY A 36 37.65 -16.41 -5.66
C GLY A 36 38.53 -17.67 -5.53
N THR A 37 39.31 -17.77 -4.45
CA THR A 37 40.18 -18.92 -4.13
C THR A 37 40.38 -19.01 -2.62
N GLY A 38 40.22 -20.20 -2.02
CA GLY A 38 40.34 -20.44 -0.58
C GLY A 38 39.27 -21.40 -0.06
N THR A 39 39.30 -21.73 1.24
CA THR A 39 38.26 -22.55 1.89
C THR A 39 37.03 -21.71 2.22
N LEU A 40 35.85 -22.20 1.86
CA LEU A 40 34.57 -21.53 2.15
C LEU A 40 34.16 -21.67 3.62
N THR A 41 34.54 -22.77 4.27
CA THR A 41 34.31 -22.98 5.71
C THR A 41 35.05 -21.94 6.53
N GLY A 42 34.31 -21.16 7.34
CA GLY A 42 34.84 -20.04 8.14
C GLY A 42 34.73 -18.66 7.47
N ASN A 43 34.41 -18.60 6.18
CA ASN A 43 34.12 -17.37 5.43
C ASN A 43 32.64 -17.29 5.03
N GLU A 44 31.78 -17.96 5.79
CA GLU A 44 30.35 -18.05 5.53
C GLU A 44 29.64 -16.78 5.98
N GLU A 45 28.71 -16.29 5.15
CA GLU A 45 27.82 -15.20 5.55
C GLU A 45 26.66 -15.76 6.38
N ARG A 46 26.46 -15.19 7.57
CA ARG A 46 25.31 -15.53 8.41
C ARG A 46 24.05 -14.91 7.81
N ILE A 47 23.02 -15.72 7.63
CA ILE A 47 21.69 -15.25 7.26
C ILE A 47 21.03 -14.68 8.53
N ASP A 48 20.82 -13.36 8.56
CA ASP A 48 19.99 -12.75 9.59
C ASP A 48 18.51 -13.08 9.30
N ASN A 49 17.83 -13.61 10.31
CA ASN A 49 16.42 -13.97 10.25
C ASN A 49 15.66 -13.13 11.27
N TYR A 50 14.81 -12.24 10.79
CA TYR A 50 13.90 -11.45 11.59
C TYR A 50 12.50 -12.07 11.48
N GLY A 51 11.71 -12.05 12.56
CA GLY A 51 10.31 -12.48 12.52
C GLY A 51 9.41 -11.28 12.77
N MET A 52 8.61 -10.88 11.78
CA MET A 52 7.58 -9.88 11.99
C MET A 52 6.29 -10.57 12.42
N ARG A 53 5.82 -10.24 13.62
CA ARG A 53 4.55 -10.75 14.12
C ARG A 53 3.38 -9.95 13.56
N VAL A 54 2.37 -10.67 13.10
CA VAL A 54 1.08 -10.14 12.65
C VAL A 54 -0.05 -10.79 13.47
N TRP A 55 -1.02 -9.99 13.89
CA TRP A 55 -2.21 -10.40 14.62
C TRP A 55 -3.37 -10.60 13.67
N VAL A 56 -4.23 -11.57 13.97
CA VAL A 56 -5.41 -11.89 13.15
C VAL A 56 -6.66 -11.65 13.97
N ASP A 57 -7.67 -11.07 13.33
CA ASP A 57 -8.99 -10.84 13.92
C ASP A 57 -10.08 -11.06 12.86
N TRP A 58 -11.34 -11.20 13.31
CA TRP A 58 -12.47 -11.58 12.48
C TRP A 58 -13.35 -10.39 12.13
N ALA A 59 -13.60 -10.16 10.85
CA ALA A 59 -14.69 -9.30 10.40
C ALA A 59 -15.99 -10.10 10.29
N ARG A 60 -17.08 -9.60 10.88
CA ARG A 60 -18.40 -10.23 10.83
C ARG A 60 -19.46 -9.18 10.56
N HIS A 61 -20.34 -9.45 9.60
CA HIS A 61 -21.52 -8.62 9.33
C HIS A 61 -22.68 -9.52 8.94
N SER A 62 -23.85 -9.23 9.50
CA SER A 62 -25.08 -10.00 9.30
C SER A 62 -26.25 -9.05 9.13
N VAL A 63 -27.16 -9.43 8.24
CA VAL A 63 -28.46 -8.77 8.07
C VAL A 63 -29.53 -9.64 8.74
N ALA A 64 -30.43 -9.01 9.48
CA ALA A 64 -31.59 -9.66 10.09
C ALA A 64 -32.86 -8.96 9.61
N THR A 65 -33.90 -9.74 9.32
CA THR A 65 -35.26 -9.25 9.07
C THR A 65 -36.23 -10.00 9.98
N ASN A 66 -37.45 -9.50 10.11
CA ASN A 66 -38.53 -10.17 10.83
C ASN A 66 -39.62 -10.63 9.83
N ASP A 67 -40.39 -11.64 10.22
CA ASP A 67 -41.41 -12.25 9.35
C ASP A 67 -42.51 -11.26 8.91
N ALA A 68 -42.77 -10.23 9.73
CA ALA A 68 -43.81 -9.23 9.45
C ALA A 68 -43.37 -8.21 8.38
N GLU A 69 -42.09 -7.84 8.36
CA GLU A 69 -41.50 -6.96 7.35
C GLU A 69 -41.21 -7.74 6.07
N GLU A 70 -40.78 -9.00 6.17
CA GLU A 70 -40.58 -9.87 4.99
C GLU A 70 -41.89 -10.07 4.18
N GLN A 71 -43.06 -10.08 4.83
CA GLN A 71 -44.34 -10.15 4.12
C GLN A 71 -44.85 -8.82 3.56
N LYS A 72 -44.36 -7.69 4.09
CA LYS A 72 -44.71 -6.34 3.58
C LYS A 72 -43.78 -5.93 2.44
N ASP A 73 -42.54 -6.40 2.45
CA ASP A 73 -41.54 -6.05 1.47
C ASP A 73 -41.84 -6.72 0.11
N SER A 74 -41.77 -5.90 -0.93
CA SER A 74 -41.95 -6.35 -2.31
C SER A 74 -40.74 -7.08 -2.89
N ALA A 75 -39.61 -7.12 -2.17
CA ALA A 75 -38.36 -7.78 -2.57
C ALA A 75 -37.99 -8.91 -1.61
N ALA A 76 -37.38 -9.99 -2.13
CA ALA A 76 -36.85 -11.06 -1.31
C ALA A 76 -35.59 -10.57 -0.57
N VAL A 77 -35.76 -10.08 0.66
CA VAL A 77 -34.73 -9.41 1.48
C VAL A 77 -33.42 -10.21 1.53
N PHE A 78 -33.48 -11.53 1.70
CA PHE A 78 -32.27 -12.37 1.76
C PHE A 78 -31.57 -12.60 0.42
N GLN A 79 -32.27 -12.47 -0.71
CA GLN A 79 -31.65 -12.55 -2.04
C GLN A 79 -30.88 -11.25 -2.34
N GLU A 80 -31.43 -10.10 -1.95
CA GLU A 80 -30.78 -8.79 -2.09
C GLU A 80 -29.67 -8.57 -1.04
N ALA A 81 -29.80 -9.14 0.16
CA ALA A 81 -28.77 -9.02 1.19
C ALA A 81 -27.45 -9.71 0.81
N ARG A 82 -27.50 -10.79 0.01
CA ARG A 82 -26.30 -11.55 -0.37
C ARG A 82 -25.30 -10.75 -1.22
N PRO A 83 -25.69 -10.09 -2.33
CA PRO A 83 -24.77 -9.24 -3.08
C PRO A 83 -24.26 -8.07 -2.24
N LEU A 84 -25.13 -7.43 -1.43
CA LEU A 84 -24.73 -6.32 -0.56
C LEU A 84 -23.67 -6.73 0.49
N LEU A 85 -23.82 -7.89 1.12
CA LEU A 85 -22.83 -8.41 2.07
C LEU A 85 -21.52 -8.79 1.39
N LYS A 86 -21.57 -9.25 0.13
CA LYS A 86 -20.37 -9.53 -0.66
C LYS A 86 -19.63 -8.23 -0.98
N ASP A 87 -20.35 -7.20 -1.42
CA ASP A 87 -19.76 -5.91 -1.75
C ASP A 87 -19.16 -5.26 -0.49
N TRP A 88 -19.88 -5.30 0.64
CA TRP A 88 -19.37 -4.87 1.94
C TRP A 88 -18.04 -5.55 2.30
N GLY A 89 -17.93 -6.86 2.11
CA GLY A 89 -16.71 -7.60 2.41
C GLY A 89 -15.53 -7.20 1.50
N LEU A 90 -15.80 -6.91 0.23
CA LEU A 90 -14.79 -6.45 -0.73
C LEU A 90 -14.32 -5.02 -0.42
N GLU A 91 -15.27 -4.12 -0.11
CA GLU A 91 -14.98 -2.75 0.31
C GLU A 91 -14.18 -2.75 1.62
N LEU A 92 -14.60 -3.54 2.61
CA LEU A 92 -13.88 -3.67 3.87
C LEU A 92 -12.43 -4.13 3.66
N GLN A 93 -12.23 -5.16 2.82
CA GLN A 93 -10.89 -5.67 2.53
C GLN A 93 -10.02 -4.60 1.85
N ARG A 94 -10.57 -3.86 0.87
CA ARG A 94 -9.87 -2.75 0.22
C ARG A 94 -9.48 -1.68 1.24
N ASP A 95 -10.43 -1.26 2.06
CA ASP A 95 -10.28 -0.19 3.03
C ASP A 95 -9.24 -0.53 4.10
N GLU A 96 -9.22 -1.77 4.58
CA GLU A 96 -8.21 -2.26 5.52
C GLU A 96 -6.82 -2.37 4.89
N ILE A 97 -6.72 -2.73 3.61
CA ILE A 97 -5.45 -2.73 2.88
C ILE A 97 -4.91 -1.30 2.77
N ILE A 98 -5.77 -0.33 2.44
CA ILE A 98 -5.39 1.09 2.36
C ILE A 98 -4.89 1.58 3.72
N GLN A 99 -5.66 1.34 4.78
CA GLN A 99 -5.27 1.71 6.14
C GLN A 99 -3.96 1.03 6.57
N ALA A 100 -3.74 -0.24 6.21
CA ALA A 100 -2.50 -0.95 6.50
C ALA A 100 -1.29 -0.36 5.77
N MET A 101 -1.46 0.11 4.53
CA MET A 101 -0.38 0.79 3.78
C MET A 101 0.00 2.14 4.38
N MET A 102 -0.92 2.77 5.13
CA MET A 102 -0.72 4.07 5.77
C MET A 102 -0.33 3.97 7.25
N ALA A 103 -0.52 2.81 7.88
CA ALA A 103 -0.20 2.59 9.28
C ALA A 103 1.31 2.51 9.53
N LEU A 104 1.73 2.92 10.72
CA LEU A 104 3.11 2.74 11.17
C LEU A 104 3.29 1.27 11.62
N PRO A 105 4.27 0.53 11.07
CA PRO A 105 4.52 -0.85 11.44
C PRO A 105 4.77 -1.00 12.95
N SER A 106 4.11 -1.98 13.58
CA SER A 106 4.31 -2.33 14.98
C SER A 106 3.96 -3.81 15.20
N GLU A 107 4.72 -4.47 16.07
CA GLU A 107 4.46 -5.86 16.50
C GLU A 107 3.52 -5.94 17.72
N SER A 108 3.13 -4.77 18.25
CA SER A 108 2.15 -4.66 19.33
C SER A 108 0.78 -5.13 18.86
N ALA A 109 -0.03 -5.63 19.80
CA ALA A 109 -1.41 -5.98 19.50
C ALA A 109 -2.17 -4.73 19.01
N PRO A 110 -2.99 -4.84 17.95
CA PRO A 110 -3.87 -3.77 17.50
C PRO A 110 -4.79 -3.29 18.64
N ALA A 111 -5.23 -2.03 18.56
CA ALA A 111 -6.13 -1.46 19.54
C ALA A 111 -7.42 -2.29 19.66
N ASN A 112 -7.82 -2.61 20.89
CA ASN A 112 -9.05 -3.35 21.20
C ASN A 112 -9.17 -4.73 20.51
N LEU A 113 -8.06 -5.38 20.15
CA LEU A 113 -8.04 -6.69 19.50
C LEU A 113 -8.99 -7.70 20.20
N GLY A 114 -9.82 -8.39 19.42
CA GLY A 114 -10.75 -9.40 19.93
C GLY A 114 -11.99 -8.85 20.63
N SER A 115 -12.19 -7.52 20.62
CA SER A 115 -13.43 -6.88 21.06
C SER A 115 -14.39 -6.58 19.90
N ALA A 116 -15.61 -6.14 20.19
CA ALA A 116 -16.60 -5.75 19.18
C ALA A 116 -16.16 -4.56 18.30
N ALA A 117 -15.23 -3.73 18.78
CA ALA A 117 -14.65 -2.60 18.06
C ALA A 117 -13.13 -2.76 17.88
N GLY A 118 -12.67 -4.00 17.72
CA GLY A 118 -11.26 -4.33 17.51
C GLY A 118 -10.73 -3.82 16.18
N GLN A 119 -9.56 -3.18 16.23
CA GLN A 119 -8.80 -2.82 15.04
C GLN A 119 -8.23 -4.08 14.39
N ARG A 120 -8.48 -4.25 13.09
CA ARG A 120 -8.01 -5.41 12.31
C ARG A 120 -6.74 -5.14 11.50
N VAL A 121 -6.38 -3.87 11.37
CA VAL A 121 -5.14 -3.41 10.75
C VAL A 121 -4.00 -3.58 11.74
N ASN A 122 -2.91 -4.21 11.30
CA ASN A 122 -1.70 -4.34 12.12
C ASN A 122 -0.88 -3.05 12.06
N GLY A 123 -0.32 -2.65 13.20
CA GLY A 123 0.41 -1.39 13.35
C GLY A 123 -0.40 -0.29 14.05
N VAL A 124 0.19 0.89 14.14
CA VAL A 124 -0.43 2.08 14.71
C VAL A 124 -1.02 2.89 13.55
N LEU A 125 -2.34 3.09 13.55
CA LEU A 125 -3.01 3.94 12.55
C LEU A 125 -2.42 5.35 12.60
N TYR A 126 -2.24 5.97 11.43
CA TYR A 126 -1.56 7.26 11.31
C TYR A 126 -2.22 8.38 12.12
N GLU A 127 -3.56 8.37 12.22
CA GLU A 127 -4.36 9.30 13.04
C GLU A 127 -4.17 9.10 14.56
N ALA A 128 -3.94 7.86 14.99
CA ALA A 128 -3.69 7.52 16.38
C ALA A 128 -2.21 7.62 16.77
N ALA A 129 -1.32 7.78 15.78
CA ALA A 129 0.12 7.84 16.00
C ALA A 129 0.53 9.17 16.64
N THR A 130 1.28 9.08 17.73
CA THR A 130 1.90 10.25 18.36
C THR A 130 2.96 10.89 17.46
N ALA A 131 3.27 12.16 17.69
CA ALA A 131 4.37 12.84 16.99
C ALA A 131 5.71 12.10 17.15
N GLY A 132 5.98 11.54 18.33
CA GLY A 132 7.17 10.72 18.58
C GLY A 132 7.24 9.48 17.68
N GLN A 133 6.15 8.71 17.62
CA GLN A 133 6.08 7.51 16.77
C GLN A 133 6.26 7.83 15.28
N ARG A 134 5.66 8.94 14.80
CA ARG A 134 5.84 9.41 13.41
C ARG A 134 7.28 9.82 13.11
N ASN A 135 7.94 10.50 14.04
CA ASN A 135 9.35 10.87 13.87
C ASN A 135 10.28 9.66 13.86
N THR A 136 10.05 8.67 14.72
CA THR A 136 10.82 7.41 14.72
C THR A 136 10.66 6.68 13.39
N TRP A 137 9.41 6.45 12.95
CA TRP A 137 9.14 5.80 11.68
C TRP A 137 9.83 6.52 10.51
N ASN A 138 9.76 7.84 10.48
CA ASN A 138 10.36 8.64 9.42
C ASN A 138 11.89 8.56 9.41
N SER A 139 12.52 8.58 10.58
CA SER A 139 13.97 8.42 10.72
C SER A 139 14.43 7.04 10.23
N ASP A 140 13.72 5.98 10.64
CA ASP A 140 14.04 4.59 10.29
C ASP A 140 13.84 4.28 8.80
N ASN A 141 13.06 5.11 8.09
CA ASN A 141 12.74 4.94 6.67
C ASN A 141 13.27 6.11 5.81
N SER A 142 14.27 6.84 6.29
CA SER A 142 14.86 8.00 5.60
C SER A 142 15.44 7.67 4.21
N ASP A 143 15.74 6.41 3.93
CA ASP A 143 16.25 5.91 2.65
C ASP A 143 15.17 5.64 1.60
N ARG A 144 13.89 5.53 2.01
CA ARG A 144 12.78 5.08 1.16
C ARG A 144 11.56 6.01 1.16
N VAL A 145 11.49 6.97 2.07
CA VAL A 145 10.45 8.00 2.08
C VAL A 145 10.88 9.16 1.18
N LEU A 146 9.96 9.62 0.33
CA LEU A 146 10.15 10.78 -0.55
C LEU A 146 9.05 11.80 -0.26
N TYR A 147 9.45 13.04 0.02
CA TYR A 147 8.55 14.16 0.25
C TYR A 147 8.55 15.07 -0.98
N GLY A 148 7.47 15.02 -1.75
CA GLY A 148 7.32 15.86 -2.94
C GLY A 148 8.32 15.53 -4.06
N ALA A 149 8.88 16.56 -4.69
CA ALA A 149 9.68 16.46 -5.90
C ALA A 149 11.19 16.26 -5.65
N THR A 150 11.67 16.30 -4.40
CA THR A 150 13.11 16.20 -4.09
C THR A 150 13.39 15.48 -2.78
N THR A 151 14.50 14.73 -2.72
CA THR A 151 14.98 14.11 -1.49
C THR A 151 15.46 15.13 -0.46
N ALA A 152 15.71 16.38 -0.86
CA ALA A 152 16.10 17.46 0.03
C ALA A 152 14.98 17.91 0.97
N ASN A 153 13.72 17.59 0.66
CA ASN A 153 12.57 17.91 1.51
C ASN A 153 12.53 17.06 2.79
N TYR A 154 13.35 16.01 2.88
CA TYR A 154 13.43 15.18 4.07
C TYR A 154 13.89 15.98 5.30
N ASN A 155 13.22 15.74 6.42
CA ASN A 155 13.63 16.15 7.75
C ASN A 155 13.36 14.99 8.71
N ALA A 156 14.18 14.79 9.74
CA ALA A 156 13.93 13.74 10.73
C ALA A 156 12.59 13.94 11.47
N THR A 157 12.18 15.20 11.67
CA THR A 157 10.85 15.54 12.15
C THR A 157 9.84 15.42 11.02
N HIS A 158 8.93 14.45 11.13
CA HIS A 158 7.95 14.11 10.08
C HIS A 158 7.11 15.33 9.68
N ALA A 159 6.54 16.06 10.66
CA ALA A 159 5.73 17.24 10.39
C ALA A 159 6.50 18.36 9.66
N THR A 160 7.80 18.51 9.94
CA THR A 160 8.66 19.47 9.24
C THR A 160 8.92 19.03 7.79
N ALA A 161 9.08 17.73 7.55
CA ALA A 161 9.23 17.21 6.19
C ALA A 161 7.97 17.43 5.34
N LEU A 162 6.76 17.22 5.90
CA LEU A 162 5.51 17.57 5.22
C LEU A 162 5.38 19.06 4.94
N ALA A 163 5.83 19.92 5.85
CA ALA A 163 5.76 21.37 5.68
C ALA A 163 6.67 21.89 4.54
N ASN A 164 7.63 21.08 4.08
CA ASN A 164 8.44 21.40 2.91
C ASN A 164 7.72 21.10 1.59
N CYS A 165 6.62 20.34 1.60
CA CYS A 165 5.83 20.05 0.41
C CYS A 165 4.87 21.21 0.10
N ASP A 166 4.78 21.60 -1.17
CA ASP A 166 3.86 22.61 -1.66
C ASP A 166 2.89 22.07 -2.73
N THR A 167 1.91 22.88 -3.14
CA THR A 167 0.89 22.49 -4.15
C THR A 167 1.27 22.86 -5.58
N THR A 168 2.48 23.37 -5.81
CA THR A 168 2.92 23.89 -7.12
C THR A 168 4.00 23.00 -7.74
N ASN A 169 5.05 22.72 -6.98
CA ASN A 169 6.25 22.01 -7.40
C ASN A 169 6.19 20.53 -7.03
N ASP A 170 5.52 20.17 -5.93
CA ASP A 170 5.51 18.82 -5.37
C ASP A 170 4.36 17.93 -5.88
N LEU A 171 3.88 18.20 -7.09
CA LEU A 171 2.86 17.39 -7.77
C LEU A 171 3.43 16.05 -8.22
N PHE A 172 2.59 15.01 -8.23
CA PHE A 172 2.99 13.69 -8.74
C PHE A 172 3.10 13.72 -10.27
N ASN A 173 4.33 13.85 -10.77
CA ASN A 173 4.63 14.03 -12.19
C ASN A 173 5.67 13.02 -12.69
N ALA A 174 6.01 13.06 -13.99
CA ALA A 174 6.96 12.12 -14.60
C ALA A 174 8.34 12.10 -13.90
N SER A 175 8.87 13.27 -13.52
CA SER A 175 10.14 13.37 -12.80
C SER A 175 10.04 12.79 -11.38
N ALA A 176 8.91 13.00 -10.70
CA ALA A 176 8.64 12.41 -9.40
C ALA A 176 8.61 10.87 -9.46
N VAL A 177 8.02 10.28 -10.51
CA VAL A 177 8.03 8.81 -10.72
C VAL A 177 9.45 8.27 -10.90
N GLN A 178 10.30 8.95 -11.68
CA GLN A 178 11.70 8.55 -11.86
C GLN A 178 12.49 8.64 -10.55
N LEU A 179 12.29 9.71 -9.79
CA LEU A 179 12.93 9.88 -8.49
C LEU A 179 12.46 8.81 -7.50
N LEU A 180 11.16 8.53 -7.44
CA LEU A 180 10.59 7.48 -6.58
C LEU A 180 11.20 6.11 -6.90
N LYS A 181 11.33 5.79 -8.19
CA LYS A 181 12.00 4.56 -8.64
C LYS A 181 13.48 4.52 -8.23
N LEU A 182 14.19 5.65 -8.31
CA LEU A 182 15.58 5.73 -7.88
C LEU A 182 15.70 5.49 -6.36
N VAL A 183 14.84 6.13 -5.57
CA VAL A 183 14.75 5.95 -4.11
C VAL A 183 14.48 4.49 -3.76
N ALA A 184 13.49 3.86 -4.40
CA ALA A 184 13.15 2.45 -4.19
C ALA A 184 14.32 1.48 -4.51
N ARG A 185 15.14 1.81 -5.51
CA ARG A 185 16.34 1.03 -5.88
C ARG A 185 17.50 1.21 -4.92
N LYS A 186 17.62 2.39 -4.30
CA LYS A 186 18.71 2.74 -3.38
C LYS A 186 18.42 2.36 -1.92
N ALA A 187 17.15 2.12 -1.58
CA ALA A 187 16.74 1.68 -0.25
C ALA A 187 17.49 0.41 0.20
N SER A 188 17.70 0.29 1.50
CA SER A 188 18.34 -0.85 2.16
C SER A 188 17.53 -1.29 3.38
N PRO A 189 16.87 -2.48 3.35
CA PRO A 189 16.81 -3.43 2.23
C PRO A 189 16.12 -2.89 0.98
N ARG A 190 16.56 -3.35 -0.20
CA ARG A 190 16.03 -2.87 -1.48
C ARG A 190 14.57 -3.28 -1.69
N ILE A 191 13.75 -2.33 -2.14
CA ILE A 191 12.39 -2.62 -2.62
C ILE A 191 12.50 -3.44 -3.90
N ARG A 192 11.97 -4.66 -3.88
CA ARG A 192 12.09 -5.60 -4.99
C ARG A 192 11.00 -5.30 -6.03
N PRO A 193 11.37 -5.18 -7.32
CA PRO A 193 10.37 -5.03 -8.37
C PRO A 193 9.60 -6.32 -8.58
N PHE A 194 8.36 -6.18 -9.01
CA PHE A 194 7.52 -7.25 -9.52
C PHE A 194 8.10 -7.78 -10.84
N LYS A 195 8.22 -9.10 -10.98
CA LYS A 195 8.73 -9.73 -12.19
C LYS A 195 7.61 -10.43 -12.94
N ILE A 196 7.44 -10.11 -14.22
CA ILE A 196 6.61 -10.90 -15.11
C ILE A 196 7.36 -12.16 -15.56
N ALA A 197 6.63 -13.15 -16.08
CA ALA A 197 7.21 -14.40 -16.57
C ALA A 197 8.31 -14.18 -17.63
N ASP A 198 8.17 -13.12 -18.43
CA ASP A 198 9.13 -12.73 -19.48
C ASP A 198 10.42 -12.06 -18.94
N GLY A 199 10.62 -12.06 -17.62
CA GLY A 199 11.83 -11.55 -16.97
C GLY A 199 11.93 -10.03 -16.84
N ARG A 200 10.95 -9.26 -17.34
CA ARG A 200 10.91 -7.81 -17.13
C ARG A 200 10.52 -7.47 -15.69
N GLU A 201 11.16 -6.44 -15.17
CA GLU A 201 10.97 -5.95 -13.80
C GLU A 201 10.20 -4.64 -13.81
N TYR A 202 9.10 -4.59 -13.06
CA TYR A 202 8.26 -3.42 -12.88
C TYR A 202 8.12 -3.06 -11.40
N PHE A 203 8.13 -1.79 -11.07
CA PHE A 203 7.64 -1.31 -9.78
C PHE A 203 6.15 -1.03 -9.87
N VAL A 204 5.45 -1.04 -8.73
CA VAL A 204 4.04 -0.70 -8.65
C VAL A 204 3.88 0.46 -7.68
N ALA A 205 3.24 1.53 -8.14
CA ALA A 205 2.87 2.68 -7.34
C ALA A 205 1.34 2.77 -7.26
N PHE A 206 0.80 2.83 -6.05
CA PHE A 206 -0.62 3.06 -5.80
C PHE A 206 -0.82 4.55 -5.57
N ALA A 207 -1.74 5.17 -6.32
CA ALA A 207 -1.99 6.60 -6.27
C ALA A 207 -3.49 6.85 -6.10
N GLY A 208 -3.84 7.86 -5.29
CA GLY A 208 -5.20 8.41 -5.25
C GLY A 208 -5.56 9.12 -6.56
N SER A 209 -6.81 9.55 -6.69
CA SER A 209 -7.37 10.18 -7.88
C SER A 209 -6.65 11.50 -8.21
N LEU A 210 -6.36 12.33 -7.21
CA LEU A 210 -5.67 13.61 -7.39
C LEU A 210 -4.25 13.45 -7.93
N PRO A 211 -3.33 12.71 -7.28
CA PRO A 211 -1.99 12.49 -7.82
C PRO A 211 -2.02 11.73 -9.16
N PHE A 212 -2.96 10.81 -9.35
CA PHE A 212 -3.10 10.09 -10.62
C PHE A 212 -3.46 11.03 -11.78
N ARG A 213 -4.40 11.96 -11.57
CA ARG A 213 -4.76 13.00 -12.54
C ARG A 213 -3.56 13.88 -12.91
N ASP A 214 -2.78 14.30 -11.92
CA ASP A 214 -1.61 15.17 -12.14
C ASP A 214 -0.54 14.46 -12.98
N LEU A 215 -0.30 13.17 -12.70
CA LEU A 215 0.60 12.34 -13.49
C LEU A 215 0.07 12.11 -14.91
N LYS A 216 -1.22 11.81 -15.05
CA LYS A 216 -1.89 11.63 -16.36
C LYS A 216 -1.71 12.87 -17.22
N THR A 217 -1.80 14.06 -16.62
CA THR A 217 -1.55 15.35 -17.27
C THR A 217 -0.08 15.51 -17.65
N SER A 218 0.85 15.21 -16.74
CA SER A 218 2.30 15.28 -16.99
C SER A 218 2.75 14.35 -18.13
N LEU A 219 2.12 13.19 -18.29
CA LEU A 219 2.48 12.19 -19.30
C LEU A 219 1.76 12.37 -20.65
N GLN A 220 0.97 13.42 -20.86
CA GLN A 220 0.18 13.60 -22.08
C GLN A 220 1.02 13.49 -23.37
N THR A 221 2.14 14.22 -23.44
CA THR A 221 3.01 14.21 -24.62
C THR A 221 3.71 12.87 -24.80
N VAL A 222 4.24 12.28 -23.70
CA VAL A 222 4.89 10.96 -23.73
C VAL A 222 3.93 9.89 -24.25
N ASN A 223 2.68 9.92 -23.79
CA ASN A 223 1.64 9.01 -24.24
C ASN A 223 1.22 9.26 -25.69
N LYS A 224 1.26 10.49 -26.18
CA LYS A 224 0.97 10.84 -27.58
C LYS A 224 2.04 10.32 -28.55
N ASP A 225 3.31 10.36 -28.14
CA ASP A 225 4.45 10.06 -29.01
C ASP A 225 4.90 8.60 -28.95
N GLY A 226 4.80 7.95 -27.79
CA GLY A 226 5.30 6.58 -27.59
C GLY A 226 4.33 5.46 -27.97
N ARG A 227 3.10 5.75 -28.42
CA ARG A 227 2.05 4.74 -28.56
C ARG A 227 1.85 4.25 -30.00
N PRO A 228 1.82 2.92 -30.23
CA PRO A 228 1.43 2.33 -31.51
C PRO A 228 0.01 2.79 -31.88
N ARG A 229 -0.17 3.34 -33.08
CA ARG A 229 -1.44 3.90 -33.57
C ARG A 229 -2.30 2.90 -34.34
N GLU A 230 -1.80 1.69 -34.58
CA GLU A 230 -2.41 0.68 -35.44
C GLU A 230 -2.75 -0.61 -34.67
N GLY A 231 -3.81 -1.32 -35.08
CA GLY A 231 -4.17 -2.66 -34.56
C GLY A 231 -5.05 -2.67 -33.30
N ASN A 232 -6.35 -2.40 -33.45
CA ASN A 232 -7.36 -2.37 -32.37
C ASN A 232 -7.09 -1.30 -31.30
N GLY A 233 -6.56 -0.16 -31.74
CA GLY A 233 -6.26 0.99 -30.89
C GLY A 233 -7.48 1.63 -30.22
N MET A 234 -8.71 1.21 -30.51
CA MET A 234 -9.89 1.62 -29.75
C MET A 234 -10.13 0.70 -28.54
N ASP A 235 -9.87 -0.61 -28.68
CA ASP A 235 -10.14 -1.63 -27.66
C ASP A 235 -8.94 -1.90 -26.73
N LYS A 236 -7.78 -1.30 -27.01
CA LYS A 236 -6.54 -1.54 -26.25
C LYS A 236 -5.81 -0.27 -25.85
N ASN A 237 -6.28 0.89 -26.30
CA ASN A 237 -5.62 2.15 -25.96
C ASN A 237 -6.20 2.66 -24.63
N PRO A 238 -5.35 2.84 -23.61
CA PRO A 238 -5.80 3.35 -22.30
C PRO A 238 -6.46 4.73 -22.36
N ILE A 239 -6.30 5.49 -23.46
CA ILE A 239 -7.02 6.76 -23.63
C ILE A 239 -8.55 6.57 -23.73
N PHE A 240 -9.01 5.41 -24.19
CA PHE A 240 -10.44 5.13 -24.42
C PHE A 240 -11.05 4.21 -23.37
N GLN A 241 -10.24 3.38 -22.71
CA GLN A 241 -10.72 2.43 -21.69
C GLN A 241 -10.50 2.92 -20.26
N ASP A 242 -9.74 4.00 -20.11
CA ASP A 242 -9.08 4.36 -18.86
C ASP A 242 -8.26 3.20 -18.27
N GLY A 243 -7.35 3.47 -17.35
CA GLY A 243 -6.59 2.40 -16.70
C GLY A 243 -5.17 2.79 -16.34
N ASP A 244 -4.43 1.78 -15.85
CA ASP A 244 -3.12 1.97 -15.24
C ASP A 244 -2.13 2.67 -16.19
N LEU A 245 -1.39 3.63 -15.64
CA LEU A 245 -0.33 4.31 -16.39
C LEU A 245 0.96 3.48 -16.29
N LEU A 246 1.71 3.43 -17.38
CA LEU A 246 3.02 2.79 -17.41
C LEU A 246 4.07 3.83 -17.80
N TYR A 247 5.03 4.09 -16.92
CA TYR A 247 6.12 5.03 -17.19
C TYR A 247 7.41 4.59 -16.51
N ASP A 248 8.52 4.59 -17.26
CA ASP A 248 9.86 4.19 -16.81
C ASP A 248 9.89 2.87 -15.99
N GLY A 249 9.14 1.84 -16.44
CA GLY A 249 9.10 0.55 -15.72
C GLY A 249 8.40 0.62 -14.35
N VAL A 250 7.55 1.63 -14.13
CA VAL A 250 6.63 1.72 -12.99
C VAL A 250 5.20 1.62 -13.53
N ILE A 251 4.41 0.73 -12.93
CA ILE A 251 2.97 0.60 -13.12
C ILE A 251 2.31 1.48 -12.06
N ILE A 252 1.51 2.45 -12.49
CA ILE A 252 0.76 3.33 -11.60
C ILE A 252 -0.69 2.91 -11.62
N ARG A 253 -1.17 2.41 -10.48
CA ARG A 253 -2.54 1.95 -10.26
C ARG A 253 -3.32 3.01 -9.51
N GLU A 254 -4.42 3.48 -10.10
CA GLU A 254 -5.36 4.37 -9.42
C GLU A 254 -6.17 3.59 -8.38
N VAL A 255 -6.23 4.13 -7.16
CA VAL A 255 -7.07 3.65 -6.06
C VAL A 255 -7.77 4.88 -5.47
N PRO A 256 -8.96 5.23 -5.97
CA PRO A 256 -9.63 6.48 -5.60
C PRO A 256 -9.86 6.63 -4.09
N GLU A 257 -10.05 5.52 -3.39
CA GLU A 257 -10.36 5.50 -1.97
C GLU A 257 -9.21 5.95 -1.08
N ILE A 258 -7.97 5.99 -1.60
CA ILE A 258 -6.84 6.60 -0.89
C ILE A 258 -7.15 8.08 -0.57
N ASP A 259 -7.71 8.83 -1.52
CA ASP A 259 -8.05 10.24 -1.28
C ASP A 259 -9.21 10.38 -0.29
N LEU A 260 -10.19 9.47 -0.34
CA LEU A 260 -11.32 9.44 0.60
C LEU A 260 -10.85 9.22 2.05
N PHE A 261 -9.85 8.37 2.29
CA PHE A 261 -9.26 8.18 3.62
C PHE A 261 -8.52 9.43 4.12
N VAL A 262 -7.82 10.14 3.21
CA VAL A 262 -7.12 11.38 3.56
C VAL A 262 -8.11 12.51 3.87
N GLU A 263 -9.15 12.69 3.04
CA GLU A 263 -10.13 13.77 3.19
C GLU A 263 -11.13 13.48 4.30
N GLY A 264 -11.77 12.31 4.30
CA GLY A 264 -12.89 11.97 5.19
C GLY A 264 -12.49 11.64 6.62
N THR A 265 -11.30 11.09 6.83
CA THR A 265 -10.85 10.65 8.17
C THR A 265 -9.90 11.66 8.82
N TRP A 266 -9.04 12.35 8.03
CA TRP A 266 -7.94 13.14 8.59
C TRP A 266 -8.08 14.65 8.45
N THR A 267 -8.98 15.15 7.59
CA THR A 267 -9.32 16.59 7.58
C THR A 267 -10.43 16.96 8.56
N SER A 268 -11.10 15.98 9.20
CA SER A 268 -11.92 16.26 10.36
C SER A 268 -10.99 16.74 11.50
N LEU A 269 -11.02 18.04 11.73
CA LEU A 269 -10.31 18.82 12.76
C LEU A 269 -10.54 18.29 14.18
N LEU A 270 -10.01 17.10 14.49
CA LEU A 270 -9.89 16.55 15.84
C LEU A 270 -8.42 16.30 16.23
N THR A 271 -7.47 16.49 15.30
CA THR A 271 -6.02 16.31 15.57
C THR A 271 -5.16 17.44 14.99
N ALA A 272 -5.74 18.60 14.72
CA ALA A 272 -4.99 19.85 14.76
C ALA A 272 -5.21 20.43 16.16
N GLY A 273 -4.15 20.53 16.96
CA GLY A 273 -4.23 20.89 18.36
C GLY A 273 -5.12 22.10 18.61
N ALA A 274 -6.11 21.92 19.48
CA ALA A 274 -6.66 23.04 20.22
C ALA A 274 -5.51 23.62 21.06
N ALA A 275 -5.24 24.91 20.86
CA ALA A 275 -4.48 25.72 21.79
C ALA A 275 -5.20 25.81 23.15
#